data_AF-A0A944Q584-F1
#
_entry.id   AF-A0A944Q584-F1
#
_cell.length_a   1.000
_cell.length_b   1.000
_cell.length_c   1.000
_cell.angle_alpha   90.00
_cell.angle_beta   90.00
_cell.angle_gamma   90.00
#
_symmetry.space_group_name_H-M   'P 1'
#
loop_
_entity.id
_entity.type
_entity.pdbx_description
1 polymer ?
#
loop_
_entity_poly.entity_id
_entity_poly.type
_entity_poly.pdbx_seq_one_letter_code
_entity_poly.pdbx_strand_id
1 'polypeptide(L)'
;MREPYDQEPRPQEPGEEQEPQPGRRVRRRQRRTLHQHDSGPTDKDLQLADPSRWGVETVPDMRTASALIGACVERCAPCQQSLAAKLLDEDPIVLAVTAGSVYSLHAAHEPGAGSLASRPTQVFFRLVQQARDHGGDARMMRAGVEMMNRGDRAALLEDALDLWTFYGHKFPGLMRGQDAGPENLADITITVPGSEPQDAGPGTVVDVSGLIHPATYGARADMTVTGFGRVASVALFPHPQTPEAGYDDLRERCAWEPLIPQGLPEEDPAWVVKVDQASGALLGIVRLLDATLLPDQPHWEWRSDVYDVILWRAPVLKPVSATWLEAARDRGSALLYGPLDATGATPADPARLLSVHARCHFTDRL
;
A
#
# COMPACT_ATOMS: atom_id res chain seq x y z
N MET A 1 -47.25 49.91 85.23
CA MET A 1 -47.23 48.48 84.89
C MET A 1 -45.88 48.23 84.20
N ARG A 2 -45.02 47.41 84.83
CA ARG A 2 -43.77 46.81 84.32
C ARG A 2 -42.64 47.77 83.85
N GLU A 3 -41.66 47.98 84.73
CA GLU A 3 -40.22 47.90 84.44
C GLU A 3 -39.86 46.52 83.81
N PRO A 4 -38.66 46.22 83.26
CA PRO A 4 -37.34 46.85 83.54
C PRO A 4 -36.32 46.93 82.37
N TYR A 5 -35.17 47.56 82.67
CA TYR A 5 -33.76 47.18 82.40
C TYR A 5 -33.31 46.73 80.98
N ASP A 6 -32.06 46.86 80.56
CA ASP A 6 -30.86 47.65 80.86
C ASP A 6 -29.78 47.04 79.95
N GLN A 7 -28.74 47.82 79.64
CA GLN A 7 -27.37 47.38 79.27
C GLN A 7 -27.09 46.75 77.88
N GLU A 8 -26.26 47.49 77.14
CA GLU A 8 -25.37 47.06 76.05
C GLU A 8 -24.45 45.91 76.46
N PRO A 9 -23.88 45.19 75.47
CA PRO A 9 -22.49 44.79 75.59
C PRO A 9 -21.61 45.16 74.39
N ARG A 10 -20.36 45.41 74.78
CA ARG A 10 -19.14 45.77 74.05
C ARG A 10 -18.50 44.56 73.32
N PRO A 11 -17.34 44.72 72.64
CA PRO A 11 -16.99 44.08 71.37
C PRO A 11 -16.41 42.66 71.52
N GLN A 12 -16.46 41.89 70.43
CA GLN A 12 -15.69 40.65 70.28
C GLN A 12 -14.38 40.92 69.52
N GLU A 13 -13.28 40.60 70.19
CA GLU A 13 -11.92 40.49 69.66
C GLU A 13 -11.65 39.08 69.08
N PRO A 14 -10.50 38.84 68.41
CA PRO A 14 -10.38 38.02 67.21
C PRO A 14 -10.18 36.52 67.49
N GLY A 15 -10.83 35.69 66.66
CA GLY A 15 -10.61 34.25 66.62
C GLY A 15 -9.46 33.85 65.69
N GLU A 16 -8.39 33.36 66.31
CA GLU A 16 -7.51 32.24 65.91
C GLU A 16 -7.11 32.08 64.42
N GLU A 17 -5.83 32.30 64.19
CA GLU A 17 -5.02 31.76 63.09
C GLU A 17 -5.30 30.26 62.88
N GLN A 18 -5.82 29.91 61.70
CA GLN A 18 -5.66 28.57 61.14
C GLN A 18 -4.59 28.63 60.04
N GLU A 19 -3.46 27.98 60.32
CA GLU A 19 -2.42 27.63 59.35
C GLU A 19 -3.03 27.09 58.05
N PRO A 20 -2.59 27.56 56.86
CA PRO A 20 -2.97 26.95 55.60
C PRO A 20 -2.24 25.60 55.44
N GLN A 21 -2.95 24.49 55.67
CA GLN A 21 -2.45 23.18 55.27
C GLN A 21 -2.13 23.15 53.76
N PRO A 22 -1.01 22.53 53.33
CA PRO A 22 -0.65 22.39 51.93
C PRO A 22 -1.52 21.32 51.25
N GLY A 23 -2.77 21.70 51.00
CA GLY A 23 -3.80 20.86 50.41
C GLY A 23 -3.74 20.89 48.89
N ARG A 24 -3.00 19.93 48.34
CA ARG A 24 -3.31 19.26 47.06
C ARG A 24 -3.65 20.22 45.90
N ARG A 25 -2.60 20.63 45.18
CA ARG A 25 -2.74 20.71 43.72
C ARG A 25 -3.27 19.35 43.28
N VAL A 26 -4.54 19.31 42.86
CA VAL A 26 -5.03 18.22 42.03
C VAL A 26 -4.17 18.29 40.78
N ARG A 27 -3.04 17.57 40.78
CA ARG A 27 -2.42 17.13 39.54
C ARG A 27 -3.54 16.36 38.86
N ARG A 28 -4.20 16.99 37.89
CA ARG A 28 -4.90 16.24 36.86
C ARG A 28 -3.83 15.30 36.31
N ARG A 29 -3.82 14.06 36.79
CA ARG A 29 -3.27 12.96 36.02
C ARG A 29 -4.11 12.97 34.75
N GLN A 30 -3.65 13.68 33.73
CA GLN A 30 -3.98 13.31 32.37
C GLN A 30 -3.44 11.88 32.26
N ARG A 31 -4.30 10.90 32.52
CA ARG A 31 -4.15 9.62 31.87
C ARG A 31 -4.23 9.97 30.39
N ARG A 32 -3.07 10.19 29.76
CA ARG A 32 -2.93 10.24 28.31
C ARG A 32 -3.29 8.82 27.84
N THR A 33 -4.58 8.54 27.72
CA THR A 33 -5.03 7.45 26.88
C THR A 33 -4.64 7.87 25.48
N LEU A 34 -3.58 7.25 24.95
CA LEU A 34 -3.25 7.39 23.53
C LEU A 34 -4.52 7.03 22.74
N HIS A 35 -4.86 7.84 21.75
CA HIS A 35 -5.94 7.50 20.85
C HIS A 35 -5.58 6.18 20.14
N GLN A 36 -6.60 5.37 19.88
CA GLN A 36 -6.47 4.21 19.00
C GLN A 36 -6.63 4.69 17.57
N HIS A 37 -5.77 4.19 16.68
CA HIS A 37 -5.74 4.51 15.25
C HIS A 37 -5.80 3.19 14.48
N ASP A 38 -6.78 3.02 13.59
CA ASP A 38 -7.07 1.75 12.90
C ASP A 38 -6.79 1.82 11.39
N SER A 39 -6.27 2.96 10.91
CA SER A 39 -6.02 3.24 9.48
C SER A 39 -4.59 2.90 9.02
N GLY A 40 -3.72 2.48 9.93
CA GLY A 40 -2.34 2.07 9.64
C GLY A 40 -2.14 0.55 9.73
N PRO A 41 -0.91 0.06 9.44
CA PRO A 41 -0.58 -1.34 9.60
C PRO A 41 -0.59 -1.71 11.08
N THR A 42 -1.03 -2.93 11.38
CA THR A 42 -0.97 -3.49 12.72
C THR A 42 0.48 -3.79 13.11
N ASP A 43 0.71 -4.02 14.40
CA ASP A 43 2.01 -4.46 14.88
C ASP A 43 2.43 -5.80 14.27
N LYS A 44 1.46 -6.67 13.93
CA LYS A 44 1.68 -7.94 13.23
C LYS A 44 2.10 -7.77 11.78
N ASP A 45 1.55 -6.78 11.08
CA ASP A 45 1.91 -6.49 9.68
C ASP A 45 3.37 -6.00 9.56
N LEU A 46 3.89 -5.42 10.64
CA LEU A 46 5.27 -4.98 10.76
C LEU A 46 6.20 -6.04 11.36
N GLN A 47 5.69 -7.23 11.73
CA GLN A 47 6.53 -8.27 12.31
C GLN A 47 7.53 -8.83 11.31
N LEU A 48 8.72 -9.14 11.82
CA LEU A 48 9.77 -9.79 11.06
C LEU A 48 9.42 -11.27 10.87
N ALA A 49 9.18 -11.67 9.61
CA ALA A 49 8.99 -13.08 9.26
C ALA A 49 10.22 -13.95 9.64
N ASP A 50 11.43 -13.37 9.56
CA ASP A 50 12.68 -14.02 9.96
C ASP A 50 13.59 -13.06 10.74
N PRO A 51 13.58 -13.10 12.08
CA PRO A 51 14.43 -12.26 12.94
C PRO A 51 15.94 -12.45 12.68
N SER A 52 16.36 -13.62 12.17
CA SER A 52 17.77 -13.94 11.93
C SER A 52 18.38 -13.13 10.78
N ARG A 53 17.55 -12.70 9.82
CA ARG A 53 17.93 -11.78 8.73
C ARG A 53 18.23 -10.36 9.23
N TRP A 54 17.73 -10.01 10.40
CA TRP A 54 18.00 -8.74 11.07
C TRP A 54 19.09 -8.85 12.14
N GLY A 55 19.66 -10.05 12.31
CA GLY A 55 20.70 -10.33 13.29
C GLY A 55 20.21 -10.13 14.74
N VAL A 56 18.94 -10.42 14.99
CA VAL A 56 18.35 -10.38 16.34
C VAL A 56 17.85 -11.75 16.77
N GLU A 57 17.97 -12.03 18.06
CA GLU A 57 17.51 -13.27 18.68
C GLU A 57 16.01 -13.22 19.02
N THR A 58 15.44 -12.01 19.15
CA THR A 58 14.04 -11.78 19.51
C THR A 58 13.36 -10.82 18.54
N VAL A 59 12.05 -11.00 18.36
CA VAL A 59 11.22 -10.11 17.54
C VAL A 59 11.05 -8.77 18.27
N PRO A 60 11.32 -7.62 17.63
CA PRO A 60 11.10 -6.31 18.25
C PRO A 60 9.61 -6.00 18.43
N ASP A 61 9.27 -5.24 19.47
CA ASP A 61 7.90 -4.78 19.72
C ASP A 61 7.54 -3.63 18.75
N MET A 62 6.68 -3.91 17.77
CA MET A 62 6.31 -2.96 16.72
C MET A 62 5.08 -2.10 17.06
N ARG A 63 4.54 -2.19 18.29
CA ARG A 63 3.31 -1.46 18.66
C ARG A 63 3.45 0.06 18.60
N THR A 64 4.61 0.61 18.96
CA THR A 64 4.83 2.07 18.86
C THR A 64 4.86 2.52 17.40
N ALA A 65 5.51 1.75 16.51
CA ALA A 65 5.59 2.03 15.08
C ALA A 65 4.22 1.97 14.41
N SER A 66 3.47 0.89 14.64
CA SER A 66 2.10 0.72 14.13
C SER A 66 1.19 1.88 14.54
N ALA A 67 1.17 2.22 15.84
CA ALA A 67 0.36 3.33 16.35
C ALA A 67 0.78 4.69 15.76
N LEU A 68 2.08 4.90 15.55
CA LEU A 68 2.59 6.13 14.94
C LEU A 68 2.16 6.27 13.47
N ILE A 69 2.27 5.18 12.69
CA ILE A 69 1.83 5.18 11.30
C ILE A 69 0.32 5.44 11.22
N GLY A 70 -0.48 4.76 12.06
CA GLY A 70 -1.93 5.02 12.13
C GLY A 70 -2.25 6.48 12.48
N ALA A 71 -1.56 7.05 13.46
CA ALA A 71 -1.70 8.47 13.80
C ALA A 71 -1.29 9.41 12.65
N CYS A 72 -0.33 9.00 11.82
CA CYS A 72 0.13 9.75 10.66
C CYS A 72 -0.95 9.77 9.56
N VAL A 73 -1.45 8.59 9.18
CA VAL A 73 -2.54 8.42 8.19
C VAL A 73 -3.80 9.19 8.61
N GLU A 74 -4.15 9.15 9.90
CA GLU A 74 -5.31 9.86 10.46
C GLU A 74 -5.04 11.33 10.82
N ARG A 75 -3.83 11.84 10.53
CA ARG A 75 -3.43 13.24 10.76
C ARG A 75 -3.57 13.71 12.22
N CYS A 76 -3.39 12.80 13.18
CA CYS A 76 -3.47 13.11 14.61
C CYS A 76 -2.16 13.69 15.16
N ALA A 77 -1.93 14.99 14.96
CA ALA A 77 -0.69 15.68 15.33
C ALA A 77 -0.20 15.44 16.79
N PRO A 78 -1.07 15.42 17.83
CA PRO A 78 -0.61 15.16 19.20
C PRO A 78 -0.06 13.74 19.41
N CYS A 79 -0.69 12.73 18.77
CA CYS A 79 -0.22 11.35 18.82
C CYS A 79 1.06 11.20 18.00
N GLN A 80 1.15 11.81 16.81
CA GLN A 80 2.36 11.80 15.99
C GLN A 80 3.58 12.32 16.77
N GLN A 81 3.46 13.51 17.38
CA GLN A 81 4.57 14.10 18.15
C GLN A 81 4.99 13.22 19.33
N SER A 82 4.01 12.68 20.09
CA SER A 82 4.31 11.86 21.26
C SER A 82 4.89 10.49 20.90
N LEU A 83 4.42 9.87 19.82
CA LEU A 83 4.84 8.53 19.40
C LEU A 83 6.14 8.57 18.58
N ALA A 84 6.38 9.62 17.78
CA ALA A 84 7.65 9.80 17.09
C ALA A 84 8.82 9.99 18.06
N ALA A 85 8.64 10.81 19.09
CA ALA A 85 9.64 10.96 20.15
C ALA A 85 9.95 9.63 20.85
N LYS A 86 8.91 8.84 21.13
CA LYS A 86 9.03 7.52 21.76
C LYS A 86 9.78 6.53 20.86
N LEU A 87 9.43 6.45 19.57
CA LEU A 87 10.08 5.55 18.61
C LEU A 87 11.56 5.89 18.43
N LEU A 88 11.91 7.18 18.43
CA LEU A 88 13.31 7.63 18.36
C LEU A 88 14.14 7.29 19.62
N ASP A 89 13.48 6.99 20.74
CA ASP A 89 14.09 6.53 21.99
C ASP A 89 14.11 4.99 22.14
N GLU A 90 13.41 4.26 21.27
CA GLU A 90 13.37 2.81 21.24
C GLU A 90 14.61 2.20 20.57
N ASP A 91 14.67 0.86 20.56
CA ASP A 91 15.74 0.12 19.89
C ASP A 91 15.80 0.54 18.40
N PRO A 92 16.98 0.88 17.87
CA PRO A 92 17.18 1.25 16.46
C PRO A 92 16.56 0.27 15.45
N ILE A 93 16.41 -1.01 15.80
CA ILE A 93 15.73 -1.98 14.94
C ILE A 93 14.29 -1.58 14.64
N VAL A 94 13.55 -0.99 15.59
CA VAL A 94 12.14 -0.61 15.38
C VAL A 94 12.06 0.43 14.26
N LEU A 95 12.93 1.43 14.29
CA LEU A 95 13.03 2.42 13.21
C LEU A 95 13.50 1.78 11.89
N ALA A 96 14.50 0.90 11.94
CA ALA A 96 15.03 0.25 10.76
C ALA A 96 13.97 -0.62 10.06
N VAL A 97 13.12 -1.34 10.81
CA VAL A 97 12.00 -2.10 10.26
C VAL A 97 10.91 -1.15 9.74
N THR A 98 10.53 -0.13 10.51
CA THR A 98 9.51 0.85 10.11
C THR A 98 9.85 1.52 8.78
N ALA A 99 11.09 1.99 8.63
CA ALA A 99 11.56 2.61 7.39
C ALA A 99 11.84 1.58 6.30
N GLY A 100 12.48 0.46 6.65
CA GLY A 100 12.84 -0.61 5.72
C GLY A 100 11.63 -1.20 5.00
N SER A 101 10.51 -1.41 5.71
CA SER A 101 9.28 -1.95 5.12
C SER A 101 8.72 -1.04 4.02
N VAL A 102 8.56 0.26 4.30
CA VAL A 102 8.00 1.19 3.31
C VAL A 102 8.99 1.51 2.18
N TYR A 103 10.29 1.55 2.46
CA TYR A 103 11.29 1.75 1.41
C TYR A 103 11.54 0.52 0.57
N SER A 104 11.32 -0.69 1.09
CA SER A 104 11.36 -1.92 0.27
C SER A 104 10.19 -1.94 -0.72
N LEU A 105 8.99 -1.55 -0.25
CA LEU A 105 7.84 -1.31 -1.10
C LEU A 105 8.16 -0.23 -2.16
N HIS A 106 8.72 0.89 -1.72
CA HIS A 106 9.03 2.00 -2.62
C HIS A 106 10.10 1.64 -3.66
N ALA A 107 11.17 0.94 -3.28
CA ALA A 107 12.21 0.48 -4.20
C ALA A 107 11.69 -0.55 -5.22
N ALA A 108 10.64 -1.30 -4.88
CA ALA A 108 9.98 -2.21 -5.82
C ALA A 108 9.21 -1.45 -6.91
N HIS A 109 8.61 -0.31 -6.56
CA HIS A 109 7.77 0.48 -7.46
C HIS A 109 8.53 1.59 -8.19
N GLU A 110 9.53 2.20 -7.54
CA GLU A 110 10.24 3.40 -8.00
C GLU A 110 11.75 3.32 -7.66
N PRO A 111 12.55 2.57 -8.45
CA PRO A 111 13.97 2.31 -8.16
C PRO A 111 14.87 3.57 -8.07
N GLY A 112 14.41 4.73 -8.54
CA GLY A 112 15.16 6.00 -8.56
C GLY A 112 14.61 7.13 -7.69
N ALA A 113 13.50 6.91 -6.96
CA ALA A 113 12.78 8.00 -6.28
C ALA A 113 13.41 8.49 -4.97
N GLY A 114 14.41 7.78 -4.43
CA GLY A 114 15.12 8.18 -3.22
C GLY A 114 15.81 9.55 -3.30
N SER A 115 16.00 10.13 -4.50
CA SER A 115 16.70 11.40 -4.71
C SER A 115 16.03 12.63 -4.10
N LEU A 116 14.72 12.58 -3.82
CA LEU A 116 13.97 13.69 -3.22
C LEU A 116 13.93 13.67 -1.69
N ALA A 117 14.38 12.57 -1.06
CA ALA A 117 14.38 12.43 0.39
C ALA A 117 15.56 13.14 1.05
N SER A 118 15.55 13.23 2.39
CA SER A 118 16.69 13.76 3.13
C SER A 118 17.96 12.93 2.89
N ARG A 119 19.14 13.53 3.11
CA ARG A 119 20.43 12.86 2.89
C ARG A 119 20.59 11.56 3.70
N PRO A 120 20.20 11.49 5.00
CA PRO A 120 20.20 10.24 5.75
C PRO A 120 19.33 9.16 5.10
N THR A 121 18.15 9.54 4.63
CA THR A 121 17.21 8.64 3.94
C THR A 121 17.76 8.14 2.62
N GLN A 122 18.44 8.98 1.83
CA GLN A 122 19.11 8.55 0.60
C GLN A 122 20.19 7.50 0.86
N VAL A 123 20.92 7.61 1.97
CA VAL A 123 21.91 6.60 2.38
C VAL A 123 21.18 5.31 2.78
N PHE A 124 20.14 5.42 3.62
CA PHE A 124 19.35 4.28 4.05
C PHE A 124 18.69 3.53 2.89
N PHE A 125 18.10 4.25 1.93
CA PHE A 125 17.46 3.69 0.75
C PHE A 125 18.42 2.85 -0.10
N ARG A 126 19.69 3.25 -0.20
CA ARG A 126 20.71 2.43 -0.87
C ARG A 126 21.00 1.12 -0.11
N LEU A 127 20.96 1.14 1.23
CA LEU A 127 21.07 -0.08 2.02
C LEU A 127 19.86 -1.00 1.81
N VAL A 128 18.66 -0.44 1.65
CA VAL A 128 17.45 -1.20 1.31
C VAL A 128 17.61 -1.88 -0.06
N GLN A 129 18.11 -1.15 -1.07
CA GLN A 129 18.40 -1.71 -2.39
C GLN A 129 19.47 -2.81 -2.32
N GLN A 130 20.56 -2.58 -1.58
CA GLN A 130 21.61 -3.58 -1.40
C GLN A 130 21.12 -4.83 -0.68
N ALA A 131 20.32 -4.67 0.38
CA ALA A 131 19.71 -5.80 1.09
C ALA A 131 18.86 -6.64 0.14
N ARG A 132 18.10 -6.00 -0.75
CA ARG A 132 17.33 -6.68 -1.80
C ARG A 132 18.23 -7.43 -2.77
N ASP A 133 19.28 -6.80 -3.27
CA ASP A 133 20.20 -7.39 -4.24
C ASP A 133 21.00 -8.58 -3.66
N HIS A 134 21.16 -8.64 -2.33
CA HIS A 134 21.93 -9.65 -1.62
C HIS A 134 21.06 -10.59 -0.76
N GLY A 135 19.90 -11.01 -1.27
CA GLY A 135 19.10 -12.08 -0.66
C GLY A 135 18.33 -11.69 0.61
N GLY A 136 18.12 -10.40 0.85
CA GLY A 136 17.34 -9.89 1.97
C GLY A 136 18.10 -9.78 3.29
N ASP A 137 19.43 -9.67 3.27
CA ASP A 137 20.22 -9.40 4.48
C ASP A 137 19.94 -7.99 5.01
N ALA A 138 19.11 -7.93 6.05
CA ALA A 138 18.63 -6.69 6.65
C ALA A 138 19.55 -6.15 7.77
N ARG A 139 20.63 -6.86 8.10
CA ARG A 139 21.59 -6.43 9.15
C ARG A 139 22.22 -5.08 8.80
N MET A 140 22.46 -4.83 7.51
CA MET A 140 23.01 -3.56 7.05
C MET A 140 22.06 -2.38 7.27
N MET A 141 20.75 -2.58 7.16
CA MET A 141 19.76 -1.54 7.43
C MET A 141 19.75 -1.18 8.91
N ARG A 142 19.71 -2.19 9.80
CA ARG A 142 19.81 -1.99 11.24
C ARG A 142 21.11 -1.27 11.63
N ALA A 143 22.26 -1.77 11.17
CA ALA A 143 23.56 -1.15 11.44
C ALA A 143 23.61 0.30 10.92
N GLY A 144 23.01 0.57 9.75
CA GLY A 144 22.85 1.91 9.20
C GLY A 144 22.13 2.86 10.15
N VAL A 145 21.00 2.42 10.73
CA VAL A 145 20.24 3.23 11.71
C VAL A 145 20.96 3.36 13.05
N GLU A 146 21.65 2.31 13.51
CA GLU A 146 22.46 2.35 14.73
C GLU A 146 23.55 3.43 14.64
N MET A 147 24.18 3.59 13.47
CA MET A 147 25.20 4.62 13.23
C MET A 147 24.65 6.04 13.07
N MET A 148 23.35 6.21 12.81
CA MET A 148 22.73 7.53 12.69
C MET A 148 22.64 8.23 14.05
N ASN A 149 22.93 9.53 14.07
CA ASN A 149 22.61 10.36 15.23
C ASN A 149 21.08 10.56 15.33
N ARG A 150 20.60 11.09 16.47
CA ARG A 150 19.17 11.29 16.70
C ARG A 150 18.49 12.15 15.64
N GLY A 151 19.16 13.20 15.15
CA GLY A 151 18.63 14.09 14.12
C GLY A 151 18.46 13.37 12.78
N ASP A 152 19.44 12.56 12.39
CA ASP A 152 19.38 11.74 11.18
C ASP A 152 18.29 10.68 11.27
N ARG A 153 18.11 10.06 12.45
CA ARG A 153 17.01 9.12 12.71
C ARG A 153 15.65 9.81 12.63
N ALA A 154 15.54 11.05 13.11
CA ALA A 154 14.31 11.83 13.02
C ALA A 154 13.96 12.16 11.57
N ALA A 155 14.95 12.55 10.75
CA ALA A 155 14.76 12.81 9.34
C ALA A 155 14.34 11.53 8.57
N LEU A 156 14.98 10.39 8.87
CA LEU A 156 14.60 9.10 8.30
C LEU A 156 13.16 8.72 8.68
N LEU A 157 12.78 8.93 9.93
CA LEU A 157 11.42 8.64 10.40
C LEU A 157 10.39 9.53 9.73
N GLU A 158 10.65 10.83 9.60
CA GLU A 158 9.77 11.79 8.94
C GLU A 158 9.54 11.40 7.47
N ASP A 159 10.62 11.19 6.71
CA ASP A 159 10.53 10.77 5.31
C ASP A 159 9.80 9.43 5.14
N ALA A 160 10.02 8.48 6.07
CA ALA A 160 9.32 7.20 6.06
C ALA A 160 7.82 7.35 6.36
N LEU A 161 7.44 8.23 7.27
CA LEU A 161 6.03 8.48 7.62
C LEU A 161 5.27 9.19 6.50
N ASP A 162 5.92 10.11 5.79
CA ASP A 162 5.37 10.72 4.59
C ASP A 162 5.07 9.64 3.53
N LEU A 163 5.99 8.70 3.36
CA LEU A 163 5.84 7.59 2.44
C LEU A 163 4.76 6.60 2.87
N TRP A 164 4.65 6.30 4.17
CA TRP A 164 3.57 5.50 4.72
C TRP A 164 2.20 6.17 4.54
N THR A 165 2.12 7.49 4.69
CA THR A 165 0.90 8.26 4.45
C THR A 165 0.51 8.22 2.98
N PHE A 166 1.49 8.36 2.08
CA PHE A 166 1.30 8.21 0.65
C PHE A 166 0.74 6.83 0.29
N TYR A 167 1.36 5.75 0.77
CA TYR A 167 0.91 4.39 0.48
C TYR A 167 -0.38 4.00 1.21
N GLY A 168 -0.58 4.43 2.46
CA GLY A 168 -1.79 4.16 3.22
C GLY A 168 -3.04 4.79 2.61
N HIS A 169 -2.90 5.97 1.98
CA HIS A 169 -3.99 6.58 1.22
C HIS A 169 -4.23 5.91 -0.13
N LYS A 170 -3.18 5.44 -0.81
CA LYS A 170 -3.29 4.82 -2.15
C LYS A 170 -3.69 3.35 -2.12
N PHE A 171 -3.33 2.62 -1.07
CA PHE A 171 -3.54 1.17 -0.96
C PHE A 171 -3.96 0.77 0.47
N PRO A 172 -5.18 1.11 0.91
CA PRO A 172 -5.63 0.81 2.28
C PRO A 172 -5.62 -0.68 2.63
N GLY A 173 -5.76 -1.57 1.63
CA GLY A 173 -5.66 -3.03 1.80
C GLY A 173 -4.22 -3.56 1.91
N LEU A 174 -3.22 -2.82 1.44
CA LEU A 174 -1.79 -3.16 1.56
C LEU A 174 -1.30 -3.05 3.02
N MET A 175 -2.01 -2.23 3.80
CA MET A 175 -1.68 -1.96 5.20
C MET A 175 -2.26 -3.00 6.15
N ARG A 176 -3.26 -3.79 5.76
CA ARG A 176 -3.85 -4.84 6.60
C ARG A 176 -3.47 -6.21 6.02
N GLY A 177 -2.51 -6.89 6.65
CA GLY A 177 -2.11 -8.23 6.29
C GLY A 177 -3.29 -9.21 6.38
N GLN A 178 -3.28 -10.17 5.46
CA GLN A 178 -4.27 -11.24 5.31
C GLN A 178 -4.54 -11.96 6.64
N ASP A 179 -5.81 -12.12 7.00
CA ASP A 179 -6.24 -13.02 8.06
C ASP A 179 -5.82 -14.48 7.73
N ALA A 180 -4.96 -15.05 8.59
CA ALA A 180 -4.69 -16.48 8.88
C ALA A 180 -4.59 -17.51 7.72
N GLY A 181 -3.44 -18.20 7.66
CA GLY A 181 -3.04 -19.18 6.62
C GLY A 181 -3.84 -20.50 6.49
N PRO A 182 -3.32 -21.46 5.70
CA PRO A 182 -2.40 -22.42 6.31
C PRO A 182 -1.14 -22.75 5.49
N GLU A 183 -0.10 -23.06 6.25
CA GLU A 183 1.10 -23.85 5.97
C GLU A 183 1.05 -24.70 4.68
N ASN A 184 1.83 -24.30 3.67
CA ASN A 184 2.49 -25.09 2.60
C ASN A 184 2.60 -24.27 1.31
N LEU A 185 3.52 -23.30 1.26
CA LEU A 185 3.97 -22.74 -0.01
C LEU A 185 5.32 -23.38 -0.35
N ALA A 186 5.28 -24.35 -1.26
CA ALA A 186 6.46 -24.96 -1.83
C ALA A 186 7.25 -23.91 -2.64
N ASP A 187 8.58 -23.95 -2.50
CA ASP A 187 9.53 -23.07 -3.19
C ASP A 187 9.25 -22.98 -4.69
N ILE A 188 8.97 -21.78 -5.19
CA ILE A 188 8.88 -21.50 -6.62
C ILE A 188 10.26 -21.07 -7.12
N THR A 189 10.92 -21.94 -7.87
CA THR A 189 12.17 -21.64 -8.58
C THR A 189 11.88 -20.91 -9.89
N ILE A 190 12.40 -19.69 -10.03
CA ILE A 190 12.34 -18.91 -11.28
C ILE A 190 13.62 -19.17 -12.08
N THR A 191 13.52 -19.83 -13.22
CA THR A 191 14.63 -19.99 -14.18
C THR A 191 14.70 -18.79 -15.12
N VAL A 192 15.84 -18.07 -15.06
CA VAL A 192 16.21 -17.05 -16.04
C VAL A 192 16.89 -17.75 -17.23
N PRO A 193 16.46 -17.54 -18.49
CA PRO A 193 17.13 -18.13 -19.63
C PRO A 193 18.45 -17.40 -19.88
N GLY A 194 19.58 -18.07 -19.63
CA GLY A 194 20.91 -17.56 -19.97
C GLY A 194 22.10 -18.06 -19.15
N SER A 195 21.89 -18.80 -18.06
CA SER A 195 22.98 -19.31 -17.21
C SER A 195 23.03 -20.84 -17.23
N GLU A 196 24.22 -21.40 -17.44
CA GLU A 196 24.44 -22.84 -17.47
C GLU A 196 24.03 -23.53 -16.14
N PRO A 197 23.55 -24.79 -16.16
CA PRO A 197 22.73 -25.35 -15.10
C PRO A 197 23.49 -25.95 -13.90
N GLN A 198 24.76 -25.60 -13.65
CA GLN A 198 25.58 -26.36 -12.69
C GLN A 198 26.18 -25.60 -11.50
N ASP A 199 25.93 -24.30 -11.34
CA ASP A 199 26.48 -23.54 -10.18
C ASP A 199 25.47 -22.68 -9.39
N ALA A 200 24.16 -22.89 -9.59
CA ALA A 200 23.13 -22.21 -8.80
C ALA A 200 22.82 -23.00 -7.51
N GLY A 201 23.30 -22.50 -6.37
CA GLY A 201 22.80 -22.90 -5.05
C GLY A 201 21.31 -22.58 -4.87
N PRO A 202 20.67 -23.04 -3.77
CA PRO A 202 19.22 -22.94 -3.58
C PRO A 202 18.77 -21.48 -3.65
N GLY A 203 18.08 -21.13 -4.74
CA GLY A 203 17.46 -19.83 -4.94
C GLY A 203 16.41 -19.60 -3.86
N THR A 204 16.55 -18.52 -3.10
CA THR A 204 15.66 -18.21 -1.98
C THR A 204 14.44 -17.44 -2.48
N VAL A 205 13.26 -17.96 -2.16
CA VAL A 205 11.97 -17.29 -2.32
C VAL A 205 11.89 -16.12 -1.33
N VAL A 206 11.62 -14.93 -1.86
CA VAL A 206 11.30 -13.74 -1.05
C VAL A 206 9.78 -13.63 -1.04
N ASP A 207 9.18 -13.72 0.15
CA ASP A 207 7.76 -13.46 0.33
C ASP A 207 7.52 -11.94 0.25
N VAL A 208 6.98 -11.51 -0.88
CA VAL A 208 6.59 -10.13 -1.19
C VAL A 208 5.06 -9.98 -1.19
N SER A 209 4.33 -10.97 -0.68
CA SER A 209 2.88 -11.12 -0.85
C SER A 209 2.06 -10.01 -0.18
N GLY A 210 2.67 -9.20 0.69
CA GLY A 210 2.05 -8.01 1.28
C GLY A 210 2.21 -6.72 0.47
N LEU A 211 3.07 -6.67 -0.55
CA LEU A 211 3.49 -5.40 -1.20
C LEU A 211 3.22 -5.33 -2.71
N ILE A 212 2.82 -6.44 -3.33
CA ILE A 212 2.18 -6.51 -4.64
C ILE A 212 0.79 -7.07 -4.33
N HIS A 213 -0.30 -6.48 -4.84
CA HIS A 213 -1.59 -7.12 -4.65
C HIS A 213 -1.49 -8.56 -5.20
N PRO A 214 -1.71 -9.60 -4.39
CA PRO A 214 -1.29 -10.96 -4.72
C PRO A 214 -2.01 -11.49 -5.97
N ALA A 215 -3.19 -10.93 -6.28
CA ALA A 215 -3.94 -11.19 -7.50
C ALA A 215 -3.22 -10.72 -8.78
N THR A 216 -2.60 -11.65 -9.50
CA THR A 216 -2.07 -11.42 -10.86
C THR A 216 -3.02 -12.01 -11.89
N TYR A 217 -3.25 -11.27 -12.98
CA TYR A 217 -4.07 -11.73 -14.09
C TYR A 217 -3.21 -11.99 -15.33
N GLY A 218 -3.59 -12.97 -16.12
CA GLY A 218 -3.31 -12.99 -17.55
C GLY A 218 -4.40 -12.25 -18.30
N ALA A 219 -4.05 -11.71 -19.47
CA ALA A 219 -4.99 -11.02 -20.35
C ALA A 219 -4.97 -11.64 -21.75
N ARG A 220 -6.14 -11.78 -22.35
CA ARG A 220 -6.30 -12.21 -23.74
C ARG A 220 -7.25 -11.27 -24.48
N ALA A 221 -6.76 -10.66 -25.56
CA ALA A 221 -7.61 -9.90 -26.47
C ALA A 221 -8.48 -10.86 -27.30
N ASP A 222 -9.78 -10.56 -27.40
CA ASP A 222 -10.76 -11.33 -28.18
C ASP A 222 -11.88 -10.39 -28.69
N MET A 223 -12.83 -10.93 -29.45
CA MET A 223 -14.04 -10.23 -29.90
C MET A 223 -15.27 -10.79 -29.18
N THR A 224 -15.90 -9.98 -28.34
CA THR A 224 -17.14 -10.38 -27.63
C THR A 224 -18.37 -9.97 -28.41
N VAL A 225 -19.36 -10.86 -28.52
CA VAL A 225 -20.67 -10.55 -29.11
C VAL A 225 -21.57 -9.94 -28.03
N THR A 226 -22.12 -8.75 -28.31
CA THR A 226 -23.05 -8.02 -27.44
C THR A 226 -24.34 -7.69 -28.21
N GLY A 227 -25.33 -7.08 -27.55
CA GLY A 227 -26.50 -6.51 -28.24
C GLY A 227 -26.15 -5.40 -29.25
N PHE A 228 -24.95 -4.82 -29.14
CA PHE A 228 -24.41 -3.79 -30.03
C PHE A 228 -23.45 -4.37 -31.10
N GLY A 229 -23.51 -5.68 -31.33
CA GLY A 229 -22.63 -6.40 -32.26
C GLY A 229 -21.33 -6.88 -31.61
N ARG A 230 -20.34 -7.22 -32.45
CA ARG A 230 -19.01 -7.62 -32.00
C ARG A 230 -18.22 -6.41 -31.53
N VAL A 231 -17.67 -6.47 -30.33
CA VAL A 231 -16.84 -5.43 -29.73
C VAL A 231 -15.45 -5.97 -29.42
N ALA A 232 -14.44 -5.10 -29.52
CA ALA A 232 -13.11 -5.42 -29.01
C ALA A 232 -13.20 -5.68 -27.51
N SER A 233 -12.64 -6.78 -27.03
CA SER A 233 -12.67 -7.14 -25.62
C SER A 233 -11.33 -7.71 -25.14
N VAL A 234 -11.09 -7.61 -23.84
CA VAL A 234 -9.95 -8.24 -23.18
C VAL A 234 -10.45 -9.05 -22.00
N ALA A 235 -10.26 -10.36 -22.10
CA ALA A 235 -10.62 -11.29 -21.07
C ALA A 235 -9.48 -11.44 -20.06
N LEU A 236 -9.80 -11.35 -18.78
CA LEU A 236 -8.88 -11.60 -17.68
C LEU A 236 -9.06 -13.02 -17.16
N PHE A 237 -7.96 -13.71 -16.93
CA PHE A 237 -7.93 -15.01 -16.25
C PHE A 237 -6.92 -14.94 -15.11
N PRO A 238 -7.21 -15.60 -13.97
CA PRO A 238 -6.31 -15.59 -12.84
C PRO A 238 -5.01 -16.32 -13.21
N HIS A 239 -3.88 -15.77 -12.80
CA HIS A 239 -2.61 -16.45 -12.99
C HIS A 239 -2.60 -17.72 -12.13
N PRO A 240 -2.13 -18.88 -12.63
CA PRO A 240 -2.21 -20.16 -11.91
C PRO A 240 -1.52 -20.17 -10.53
N GLN A 241 -0.61 -19.22 -10.30
CA GLN A 241 0.18 -19.10 -9.08
C GLN A 241 -0.39 -18.07 -8.10
N THR A 242 -1.53 -17.46 -8.38
CA THR A 242 -2.13 -16.39 -7.56
C THR A 242 -3.59 -16.70 -7.23
N PRO A 243 -3.86 -17.43 -6.13
CA PRO A 243 -5.21 -17.84 -5.75
C PRO A 243 -6.15 -16.66 -5.42
N GLU A 244 -5.60 -15.48 -5.16
CA GLU A 244 -6.33 -14.25 -4.86
C GLU A 244 -6.88 -13.59 -6.11
N ALA A 245 -6.35 -13.93 -7.30
CA ALA A 245 -6.93 -13.47 -8.55
C ALA A 245 -8.26 -14.17 -8.79
N GLY A 246 -9.33 -13.39 -8.83
CA GLY A 246 -10.67 -13.93 -8.96
C GLY A 246 -11.75 -12.87 -9.00
N TYR A 247 -12.97 -13.34 -8.74
CA TYR A 247 -14.17 -12.51 -8.78
C TYR A 247 -14.15 -11.48 -7.66
N ASP A 248 -13.76 -11.90 -6.46
CA ASP A 248 -13.76 -11.04 -5.28
C ASP A 248 -12.71 -9.92 -5.41
N ASP A 249 -11.50 -10.20 -5.92
CA ASP A 249 -10.51 -9.15 -6.21
C ASP A 249 -10.99 -8.13 -7.25
N LEU A 250 -11.52 -8.59 -8.40
CA LEU A 250 -12.05 -7.67 -9.42
C LEU A 250 -13.22 -6.83 -8.88
N ARG A 251 -14.02 -7.38 -7.96
CA ARG A 251 -15.10 -6.64 -7.32
C ARG A 251 -14.57 -5.60 -6.33
N GLU A 252 -13.68 -6.00 -5.44
CA GLU A 252 -13.23 -5.18 -4.31
C GLU A 252 -12.20 -4.14 -4.74
N ARG A 253 -11.17 -4.55 -5.47
CA ARG A 253 -10.08 -3.67 -5.91
C ARG A 253 -10.48 -2.82 -7.10
N CYS A 254 -11.16 -3.43 -8.06
CA CYS A 254 -11.43 -2.79 -9.35
C CYS A 254 -12.82 -2.12 -9.42
N ALA A 255 -13.73 -2.44 -8.48
CA ALA A 255 -15.10 -1.95 -8.44
C ALA A 255 -15.90 -2.26 -9.73
N TRP A 256 -15.57 -3.37 -10.40
CA TRP A 256 -16.24 -3.75 -11.65
C TRP A 256 -17.65 -4.26 -11.40
N GLU A 257 -18.51 -4.05 -12.40
CA GLU A 257 -19.93 -4.43 -12.34
C GLU A 257 -20.16 -5.81 -12.95
N PRO A 258 -21.24 -6.52 -12.57
CA PRO A 258 -21.63 -7.77 -13.23
C PRO A 258 -21.77 -7.62 -14.74
N LEU A 259 -21.21 -8.56 -15.49
CA LEU A 259 -21.31 -8.60 -16.95
C LEU A 259 -22.77 -8.79 -17.37
N ILE A 260 -23.27 -7.89 -18.20
CA ILE A 260 -24.60 -7.99 -18.81
C ILE A 260 -24.43 -8.56 -20.23
N PRO A 261 -24.84 -9.82 -20.52
CA PRO A 261 -24.52 -10.49 -21.79
C PRO A 261 -25.02 -9.76 -23.06
N GLN A 262 -26.07 -8.98 -22.93
CA GLN A 262 -26.70 -8.23 -24.03
C GLN A 262 -26.34 -6.76 -24.02
N GLY A 263 -25.70 -6.27 -22.94
CA GLY A 263 -25.38 -4.87 -22.74
C GLY A 263 -23.89 -4.59 -22.91
N LEU A 264 -23.58 -3.32 -22.99
CA LEU A 264 -22.24 -2.79 -22.73
C LEU A 264 -22.39 -1.90 -21.50
N PRO A 265 -21.55 -2.06 -20.45
CA PRO A 265 -21.52 -1.10 -19.35
C PRO A 265 -21.31 0.32 -19.88
N GLU A 266 -21.69 1.33 -19.10
CA GLU A 266 -21.27 2.70 -19.42
C GLU A 266 -19.73 2.78 -19.42
N GLU A 267 -19.18 3.60 -20.32
CA GLU A 267 -17.74 3.79 -20.41
C GLU A 267 -17.23 4.40 -19.10
N ASP A 268 -16.29 3.72 -18.46
CA ASP A 268 -15.57 4.23 -17.31
C ASP A 268 -14.26 4.89 -17.79
N PRO A 269 -14.17 6.23 -17.79
CA PRO A 269 -13.01 6.94 -18.30
C PRO A 269 -11.76 6.74 -17.44
N ALA A 270 -11.89 6.22 -16.22
CA ALA A 270 -10.75 5.89 -15.39
C ALA A 270 -10.02 4.64 -15.89
N TRP A 271 -10.71 3.69 -16.53
CA TRP A 271 -10.08 2.47 -17.03
C TRP A 271 -9.49 2.66 -18.42
N VAL A 272 -8.21 2.29 -18.57
CA VAL A 272 -7.46 2.46 -19.82
C VAL A 272 -6.80 1.15 -20.24
N VAL A 273 -7.00 0.80 -21.50
CA VAL A 273 -6.26 -0.24 -22.23
C VAL A 273 -5.17 0.46 -23.05
N LYS A 274 -3.91 0.27 -22.66
CA LYS A 274 -2.77 0.84 -23.39
C LYS A 274 -2.41 -0.08 -24.55
N VAL A 275 -2.34 0.48 -25.75
CA VAL A 275 -2.01 -0.23 -26.98
C VAL A 275 -0.87 0.49 -27.68
N ASP A 276 0.14 -0.26 -28.11
CA ASP A 276 1.21 0.27 -28.94
C ASP A 276 0.66 0.64 -30.31
N GLN A 277 0.80 1.90 -30.69
CA GLN A 277 0.22 2.44 -31.92
C GLN A 277 0.80 1.79 -33.17
N ALA A 278 2.10 1.50 -33.16
CA ALA A 278 2.84 0.98 -34.31
C ALA A 278 2.61 -0.52 -34.53
N SER A 279 2.75 -1.32 -33.48
CA SER A 279 2.66 -2.79 -33.54
C SER A 279 1.27 -3.33 -33.26
N GLY A 280 0.37 -2.54 -32.65
CA GLY A 280 -0.93 -3.01 -32.18
C GLY A 280 -0.84 -3.98 -31.01
N ALA A 281 0.31 -4.06 -30.32
CA ALA A 281 0.45 -4.89 -29.14
C ALA A 281 -0.27 -4.26 -27.94
N LEU A 282 -0.95 -5.08 -27.12
CA LEU A 282 -1.39 -4.62 -25.81
C LEU A 282 -0.16 -4.36 -24.93
N LEU A 283 -0.15 -3.24 -24.22
CA LEU A 283 0.92 -2.84 -23.31
C LEU A 283 0.51 -3.05 -21.86
N GLY A 284 -0.75 -2.77 -21.53
CA GLY A 284 -1.33 -3.12 -20.25
C GLY A 284 -2.73 -2.55 -20.01
N ILE A 285 -3.25 -2.83 -18.83
CA ILE A 285 -4.58 -2.46 -18.36
C ILE A 285 -4.40 -1.75 -17.01
N VAL A 286 -4.94 -0.54 -16.91
CA VAL A 286 -4.75 0.34 -15.75
C VAL A 286 -6.03 1.10 -15.41
N ARG A 287 -6.11 1.57 -14.17
CA ARG A 287 -7.05 2.59 -13.74
C ARG A 287 -6.30 3.87 -13.42
N LEU A 288 -6.80 5.00 -13.91
CA LEU A 288 -6.30 6.34 -13.64
C LEU A 288 -6.72 6.74 -12.22
N LEU A 289 -5.80 7.41 -11.51
CA LEU A 289 -6.08 8.01 -10.22
C LEU A 289 -7.15 9.11 -10.32
N ASP A 290 -7.15 9.84 -11.43
CA ASP A 290 -8.13 10.87 -11.76
C ASP A 290 -8.43 10.81 -13.26
N ALA A 291 -9.71 10.64 -13.61
CA ALA A 291 -10.16 10.54 -14.99
C ALA A 291 -9.94 11.82 -15.82
N THR A 292 -9.66 12.96 -15.17
CA THR A 292 -9.28 14.21 -15.84
C THR A 292 -7.80 14.24 -16.25
N LEU A 293 -6.97 13.33 -15.72
CA LEU A 293 -5.56 13.15 -16.09
C LEU A 293 -5.41 12.39 -17.42
N LEU A 294 -6.35 12.56 -18.35
CA LEU A 294 -6.30 11.94 -19.67
C LEU A 294 -4.94 12.21 -20.34
N PRO A 295 -4.35 11.21 -21.03
CA PRO A 295 -2.91 11.14 -21.28
C PRO A 295 -2.59 11.78 -22.62
N ASP A 296 -2.81 13.09 -22.74
CA ASP A 296 -2.28 13.88 -23.86
C ASP A 296 -0.76 14.16 -23.69
N GLN A 297 -0.16 13.68 -22.60
CA GLN A 297 1.29 13.67 -22.38
C GLN A 297 1.85 12.25 -22.52
N PRO A 298 3.07 12.10 -23.09
CA PRO A 298 3.67 10.80 -23.39
C PRO A 298 4.17 10.13 -22.11
N HIS A 299 3.26 9.52 -21.34
CA HIS A 299 3.58 8.81 -20.11
C HIS A 299 3.73 7.30 -20.38
N TRP A 300 4.89 6.96 -20.97
CA TRP A 300 5.40 5.59 -21.04
C TRP A 300 5.79 5.06 -19.65
N GLU A 301 6.07 5.96 -18.70
CA GLU A 301 6.35 5.58 -17.32
C GLU A 301 5.06 5.15 -16.61
N TRP A 302 5.08 3.94 -16.06
CA TRP A 302 4.05 3.42 -15.18
C TRP A 302 4.14 4.11 -13.82
N ARG A 303 3.80 5.39 -13.78
CA ARG A 303 3.97 6.21 -12.60
C ARG A 303 2.78 6.04 -11.67
N SER A 304 3.09 5.91 -10.39
CA SER A 304 2.11 5.75 -9.32
C SER A 304 1.25 7.00 -9.10
N ASP A 305 1.64 8.17 -9.63
CA ASP A 305 0.89 9.42 -9.56
C ASP A 305 -0.17 9.59 -10.67
N VAL A 306 -0.12 8.74 -11.70
CA VAL A 306 -1.10 8.73 -12.80
C VAL A 306 -2.11 7.58 -12.64
N TYR A 307 -1.64 6.42 -12.16
CA TYR A 307 -2.45 5.21 -12.04
C TYR A 307 -2.57 4.76 -10.58
N ASP A 308 -3.78 4.47 -10.14
CA ASP A 308 -4.03 3.87 -8.82
C ASP A 308 -4.08 2.33 -8.88
N VAL A 309 -4.43 1.76 -10.05
CA VAL A 309 -4.40 0.31 -10.30
C VAL A 309 -3.64 0.01 -11.58
N ILE A 310 -2.70 -0.93 -11.47
CA ILE A 310 -2.09 -1.62 -12.61
C ILE A 310 -2.56 -3.06 -12.56
N LEU A 311 -3.53 -3.39 -13.42
CA LEU A 311 -4.19 -4.70 -13.40
C LEU A 311 -3.40 -5.74 -14.19
N TRP A 312 -2.77 -5.32 -15.29
CA TRP A 312 -1.97 -6.18 -16.14
C TRP A 312 -0.94 -5.38 -16.93
N ARG A 313 0.25 -5.97 -17.12
CA ARG A 313 1.28 -5.48 -18.05
C ARG A 313 1.70 -6.59 -18.98
N ALA A 314 1.95 -6.26 -20.23
CA ALA A 314 2.39 -7.23 -21.22
C ALA A 314 3.77 -7.79 -20.84
N PRO A 315 3.90 -9.11 -20.59
CA PRO A 315 5.20 -9.73 -20.38
C PRO A 315 6.00 -9.79 -21.69
N VAL A 316 5.28 -9.88 -22.82
CA VAL A 316 5.83 -9.90 -24.17
C VAL A 316 4.92 -9.07 -25.07
N LEU A 317 5.52 -8.23 -25.91
CA LEU A 317 4.81 -7.43 -26.88
C LEU A 317 4.36 -8.33 -28.04
N LYS A 318 3.10 -8.75 -28.00
CA LYS A 318 2.47 -9.50 -29.09
C LYS A 318 1.32 -8.68 -29.67
N PRO A 319 1.31 -8.42 -30.99
CA PRO A 319 0.18 -7.78 -31.66
C PRO A 319 -1.13 -8.53 -31.41
N VAL A 320 -2.20 -7.77 -31.20
CA VAL A 320 -3.57 -8.29 -31.27
C VAL A 320 -3.98 -8.58 -32.72
N SER A 321 -5.13 -9.21 -32.92
CA SER A 321 -5.65 -9.41 -34.28
C SER A 321 -6.01 -8.09 -34.94
N ALA A 322 -5.88 -8.00 -36.27
CA ALA A 322 -6.24 -6.81 -37.03
C ALA A 322 -7.70 -6.38 -36.78
N THR A 323 -8.61 -7.36 -36.72
CA THR A 323 -10.03 -7.14 -36.43
C THR A 323 -10.25 -6.51 -35.06
N TRP A 324 -9.49 -6.94 -34.03
CA TRP A 324 -9.55 -6.32 -32.72
C TRP A 324 -9.08 -4.87 -32.77
N LEU A 325 -7.94 -4.64 -33.44
CA LEU A 325 -7.32 -3.32 -33.52
C LEU A 325 -8.20 -2.31 -34.27
N GLU A 326 -8.82 -2.73 -35.37
CA GLU A 326 -9.78 -1.92 -36.11
C GLU A 326 -11.00 -1.56 -35.26
N ALA A 327 -11.60 -2.54 -34.57
CA ALA A 327 -12.76 -2.29 -33.71
C ALA A 327 -12.43 -1.37 -32.52
N ALA A 328 -11.26 -1.54 -31.91
CA ALA A 328 -10.80 -0.70 -30.81
C ALA A 328 -10.48 0.74 -31.26
N ARG A 329 -9.97 0.92 -32.48
CA ARG A 329 -9.71 2.25 -33.06
C ARG A 329 -10.99 2.97 -33.45
N ASP A 330 -11.93 2.26 -34.07
CA ASP A 330 -13.22 2.79 -34.50
C ASP A 330 -14.05 3.32 -33.31
N ARG A 331 -14.05 2.57 -32.20
CA ARG A 331 -14.82 2.92 -30.99
C ARG A 331 -14.02 3.71 -29.94
N GLY A 332 -12.69 3.70 -30.02
CA GLY A 332 -11.82 4.30 -29.01
C GLY A 332 -11.85 3.59 -27.65
N SER A 333 -12.43 2.39 -27.56
CA SER A 333 -12.70 1.69 -26.30
C SER A 333 -12.79 0.17 -26.49
N ALA A 334 -12.69 -0.58 -25.39
CA ALA A 334 -12.78 -2.03 -25.35
C ALA A 334 -13.47 -2.52 -24.07
N LEU A 335 -14.16 -3.65 -24.14
CA LEU A 335 -14.78 -4.31 -23.00
C LEU A 335 -13.73 -5.13 -22.23
N LEU A 336 -13.51 -4.81 -20.96
CA LEU A 336 -12.75 -5.67 -20.06
C LEU A 336 -13.71 -6.59 -19.32
N TYR A 337 -13.38 -7.88 -19.19
CA TYR A 337 -14.21 -8.81 -18.44
C TYR A 337 -13.43 -9.98 -17.84
N GLY A 338 -13.91 -10.53 -16.73
CA GLY A 338 -13.31 -11.67 -16.04
C GLY A 338 -13.91 -11.91 -14.66
N PRO A 339 -13.38 -12.87 -13.87
CA PRO A 339 -12.31 -13.79 -14.25
C PRO A 339 -12.84 -14.95 -15.11
N LEU A 340 -12.08 -15.36 -16.12
CA LEU A 340 -12.23 -16.66 -16.77
C LEU A 340 -11.55 -17.76 -15.93
N ASP A 341 -11.68 -19.02 -16.34
CA ASP A 341 -10.84 -20.09 -15.79
C ASP A 341 -9.35 -19.82 -16.03
N ALA A 342 -8.47 -20.54 -15.32
CA ALA A 342 -7.02 -20.37 -15.41
C ALA A 342 -6.43 -20.63 -16.81
N THR A 343 -7.18 -21.28 -17.71
CA THR A 343 -6.77 -21.50 -19.12
C THR A 343 -7.25 -20.37 -20.05
N GLY A 344 -8.10 -19.49 -19.53
CA GLY A 344 -8.84 -18.48 -20.29
C GLY A 344 -9.83 -19.10 -21.29
N ALA A 345 -10.12 -20.40 -21.24
CA ALA A 345 -10.88 -21.08 -22.29
C ALA A 345 -12.39 -20.99 -22.06
N THR A 346 -12.84 -21.07 -20.81
CA THR A 346 -14.24 -21.05 -20.44
C THR A 346 -14.52 -20.07 -19.29
N PRO A 347 -15.66 -19.36 -19.32
CA PRO A 347 -16.14 -18.67 -18.13
C PRO A 347 -16.55 -19.74 -17.12
N ALA A 348 -16.00 -19.68 -15.90
CA ALA A 348 -16.33 -20.66 -14.85
C ALA A 348 -17.82 -20.61 -14.48
N ASP A 349 -18.44 -19.44 -14.59
CA ASP A 349 -19.88 -19.18 -14.47
C ASP A 349 -20.16 -17.77 -15.05
N PRO A 350 -21.02 -17.61 -16.09
CA PRO A 350 -21.38 -16.30 -16.62
C PRO A 350 -21.97 -15.33 -15.57
N ALA A 351 -22.62 -15.84 -14.52
CA ALA A 351 -23.14 -15.03 -13.42
C ALA A 351 -22.04 -14.48 -12.50
N ARG A 352 -20.81 -15.00 -12.63
CA ARG A 352 -19.61 -14.57 -11.90
C ARG A 352 -18.60 -13.88 -12.81
N LEU A 353 -19.05 -13.29 -13.91
CA LEU A 353 -18.24 -12.39 -14.70
C LEU A 353 -18.52 -10.96 -14.27
N LEU A 354 -17.45 -10.22 -14.06
CA LEU A 354 -17.46 -8.78 -13.91
C LEU A 354 -16.92 -8.15 -15.19
N SER A 355 -17.28 -6.90 -15.42
CA SER A 355 -16.86 -6.16 -16.59
C SER A 355 -16.79 -4.67 -16.33
N VAL A 356 -15.97 -4.00 -17.13
CA VAL A 356 -15.94 -2.55 -17.26
C VAL A 356 -15.71 -2.20 -18.72
N HIS A 357 -16.29 -1.10 -19.19
CA HIS A 357 -16.02 -0.58 -20.52
C HIS A 357 -14.90 0.45 -20.43
N ALA A 358 -13.72 0.11 -20.95
CA ALA A 358 -12.49 0.87 -20.78
C ALA A 358 -12.10 1.62 -22.06
N ARG A 359 -11.44 2.77 -21.90
CA ARG A 359 -10.92 3.56 -23.03
C ARG A 359 -9.65 2.92 -23.60
N CYS A 360 -9.50 2.92 -24.92
CA CYS A 360 -8.27 2.52 -25.59
C CYS A 360 -7.37 3.74 -25.78
N HIS A 361 -6.13 3.65 -25.31
CA HIS A 361 -5.12 4.66 -25.53
C HIS A 361 -4.01 4.10 -26.43
N PHE A 362 -3.90 4.67 -27.63
CA PHE A 362 -2.87 4.33 -28.60
C PHE A 362 -1.68 5.26 -28.43
N THR A 363 -0.51 4.70 -28.18
CA THR A 363 0.70 5.47 -27.87
C THR A 363 1.88 5.00 -28.72
N ASP A 364 2.70 5.94 -29.18
CA ASP A 364 3.94 5.63 -29.89
C ASP A 364 5.04 5.23 -28.90
N ARG A 365 5.82 4.21 -29.27
CA ARG A 365 6.97 3.77 -28.49
C ARG A 365 8.13 4.76 -28.66
N LEU A 366 8.59 5.35 -27.56
CA LEU A 366 9.95 5.90 -27.44
C LEU A 366 10.61 5.33 -26.18
#